data_AF-A0A6C0LLJ0-F1
#
_entry.id   AF-A0A6C0LLJ0-F1
#
_cell.length_a   1.000
_cell.length_b   1.000
_cell.length_c   1.000
_cell.angle_alpha   90.00
_cell.angle_beta   90.00
_cell.angle_gamma   90.00
#
_symmetry.space_group_name_H-M   'P 1'
#
loop_
_entity.id
_entity.type
_entity.pdbx_description
1 polymer ?
#
loop_
_entity_poly.entity_id
_entity_poly.type
_entity_poly.pdbx_seq_one_letter_code
_entity_poly.pdbx_strand_id
1 'polypeptide(L)'
;MLILPLFATYLQPTEIAEGFNTGYNNIYDKHGNIIETDVLQYDIISAIYLIMRGYNANYYYRWGVMDNIAVVLLYILTLLISVYAAYLSFSCTWKGLFDNIIIRLLFAFVAFLFGPFYLLWFFFVNYLGKLC
;
A
#
# COMPACT_ATOMS: atom_id res chain seq x y z
N MET A 1 1.17 2.65 6.38
CA MET A 1 1.14 2.30 4.93
C MET A 1 0.51 3.40 4.05
N LEU A 2 0.52 4.67 4.46
CA LEU A 2 -0.06 5.78 3.67
C LEU A 2 0.88 6.30 2.57
N ILE A 3 2.17 5.98 2.63
CA ILE A 3 3.19 6.49 1.69
C ILE A 3 3.35 5.56 0.48
N LEU A 4 3.06 4.26 0.65
CA LEU A 4 3.07 3.27 -0.45
C LEU A 4 2.15 3.64 -1.62
N PRO A 5 0.89 4.08 -1.42
CA PRO A 5 0.06 4.58 -2.51
C PRO A 5 0.62 5.82 -3.18
N LEU A 6 1.24 6.70 -2.39
CA LEU A 6 1.82 7.94 -2.89
C LEU A 6 3.09 7.70 -3.72
N PHE A 7 3.95 6.75 -3.32
CA PHE A 7 5.14 6.39 -4.09
C PHE A 7 4.82 5.54 -5.32
N ALA A 8 3.81 4.67 -5.26
CA ALA A 8 3.36 3.88 -6.40
C ALA A 8 2.86 4.77 -7.55
N THR A 9 2.15 5.87 -7.24
CA THR A 9 1.72 6.85 -8.25
C THR A 9 2.88 7.57 -8.93
N TYR A 10 4.03 7.73 -8.26
CA TYR A 10 5.23 8.37 -8.83
C TYR A 10 6.16 7.43 -9.61
N LEU A 11 6.03 6.12 -9.42
CA LEU A 11 6.87 5.09 -10.06
C LEU A 11 6.28 4.55 -11.37
N GLN A 12 5.10 5.01 -11.77
CA GLN A 12 4.47 4.58 -13.01
C GLN A 12 5.03 5.41 -14.18
N PRO A 13 5.87 4.83 -15.07
CA PRO A 13 6.41 5.57 -16.20
C PRO A 13 5.26 5.97 -17.14
N THR A 14 5.22 7.25 -17.53
CA THR A 14 4.25 7.85 -18.46
C THR A 14 4.40 7.40 -19.90
N GLU A 15 5.05 6.26 -20.17
CA GLU A 15 5.28 5.77 -21.52
C GLU A 15 4.76 4.34 -21.65
N ILE A 16 3.62 4.25 -22.32
CA ILE A 16 3.02 3.04 -22.91
C ILE A 16 2.56 2.00 -21.88
N ALA A 17 1.60 2.38 -21.03
CA ALA A 17 0.62 1.40 -20.57
C ALA A 17 -0.30 1.09 -21.76
N GLU A 18 -0.18 -0.10 -22.35
CA GLU A 18 -1.21 -0.64 -23.23
C GLU A 18 -2.48 -0.90 -22.40
N GLY A 19 -3.21 0.18 -22.13
CA GLY A 19 -4.52 0.15 -21.51
C GLY A 19 -5.51 -0.41 -22.52
N PHE A 20 -5.97 -1.64 -22.31
CA PHE A 20 -7.04 -2.18 -23.12
C PHE A 20 -8.34 -1.43 -22.85
N ASN A 21 -8.81 -0.76 -23.90
CA ASN A 21 -9.92 0.16 -23.94
C ASN A 21 -11.25 -0.61 -23.75
N THR A 22 -11.71 -0.74 -22.50
CA THR A 22 -13.05 -1.26 -22.21
C THR A 22 -14.00 -0.07 -22.27
N GLY A 23 -14.64 0.15 -23.42
CA GLY A 23 -15.41 1.36 -23.77
C GLY A 23 -16.68 1.63 -22.97
N TYR A 24 -16.64 1.47 -21.64
CA TYR A 24 -17.77 1.72 -20.76
C TYR A 24 -17.86 3.19 -20.31
N ASN A 25 -16.76 3.95 -20.31
CA ASN A 25 -16.73 5.37 -19.87
C ASN A 25 -15.89 6.27 -20.80
N ASN A 26 -16.01 6.13 -22.12
CA ASN A 26 -15.30 7.02 -23.03
C ASN A 26 -16.07 8.34 -23.19
N ILE A 27 -15.47 9.46 -22.78
CA ILE A 27 -15.96 10.79 -23.17
C ILE A 27 -15.47 11.04 -24.59
N TYR A 28 -16.40 11.06 -25.54
CA TYR A 28 -16.11 11.29 -26.95
C TYR A 28 -16.18 12.79 -27.28
N ASP A 29 -15.18 13.30 -28.01
CA ASP A 29 -15.30 14.62 -28.64
C ASP A 29 -16.38 14.58 -29.73
N LYS A 30 -16.86 15.75 -30.17
CA LYS A 30 -17.79 15.90 -31.30
C LYS A 30 -17.29 15.24 -32.60
N HIS A 31 -16.00 14.91 -32.68
CA HIS A 31 -15.34 14.23 -33.79
C HIS A 31 -15.16 12.71 -33.58
N GLY A 32 -15.68 12.14 -32.49
CA GLY A 32 -15.59 10.71 -32.19
C GLY A 32 -14.25 10.25 -31.62
N ASN A 33 -13.35 11.18 -31.27
CA ASN A 33 -12.08 10.88 -30.64
C ASN A 33 -12.26 10.68 -29.13
N ILE A 34 -11.55 9.73 -28.55
CA ILE A 34 -11.58 9.43 -27.10
C ILE A 34 -10.76 10.52 -26.39
N ILE A 35 -11.42 11.38 -25.60
CA ILE A 35 -10.75 12.50 -24.91
C ILE A 35 -10.15 12.03 -23.58
N GLU A 36 -10.82 11.09 -22.91
CA GLU A 36 -10.43 10.62 -21.59
C GLU A 36 -10.85 9.15 -21.49
N THR A 37 -9.85 8.26 -21.41
CA THR A 37 -10.09 6.90 -20.94
C THR A 37 -10.07 6.98 -19.43
N ASP A 38 -11.24 6.88 -18.80
CA ASP A 38 -11.36 6.76 -17.36
C ASP A 38 -10.82 5.37 -16.98
N VAL A 39 -9.49 5.24 -16.96
CA VAL A 39 -8.80 3.99 -16.64
C VAL A 39 -9.13 3.71 -15.19
N LEU A 40 -10.00 2.73 -14.96
CA LEU A 40 -10.45 2.38 -13.62
C LEU A 40 -9.25 1.87 -12.81
N GLN A 41 -8.60 2.79 -12.08
CA GLN A 41 -7.49 2.47 -11.21
C GLN A 41 -8.02 1.85 -9.92
N TYR A 42 -7.73 0.57 -9.72
CA TYR A 42 -7.95 -0.06 -8.42
C TYR A 42 -6.97 0.50 -7.40
N ASP A 43 -7.46 0.77 -6.19
CA ASP A 43 -6.60 1.07 -5.04
C ASP A 43 -5.63 -0.09 -4.79
N ILE A 44 -4.47 0.18 -4.20
CA ILE A 44 -3.36 -0.78 -4.09
C ILE A 44 -3.79 -2.08 -3.43
N ILE A 45 -4.64 -2.01 -2.42
CA ILE A 45 -5.09 -3.20 -1.67
C ILE A 45 -6.03 -4.05 -2.53
N SER A 46 -6.90 -3.42 -3.31
CA SER A 46 -7.76 -4.08 -4.29
C SER A 46 -6.94 -4.69 -5.44
N ALA A 47 -5.91 -3.98 -5.91
CA ALA A 47 -4.98 -4.51 -6.91
C ALA A 47 -4.18 -5.71 -6.39
N ILE A 48 -3.68 -5.66 -5.14
CA ILE A 48 -3.00 -6.79 -4.49
C ILE A 48 -3.95 -7.98 -4.38
N TYR A 49 -5.20 -7.77 -3.98
CA TYR A 49 -6.20 -8.85 -3.91
C TYR A 49 -6.40 -9.53 -5.27
N LEU A 50 -6.55 -8.75 -6.35
CA LEU A 50 -6.70 -9.27 -7.70
C LEU A 50 -5.45 -10.07 -8.14
N ILE A 51 -4.25 -9.53 -7.88
CA ILE A 51 -2.98 -10.21 -8.19
C ILE A 51 -2.84 -11.53 -7.40
N MET A 52 -3.18 -11.54 -6.11
CA MET A 52 -3.14 -12.75 -5.27
C MET A 52 -4.07 -13.85 -5.79
N ARG A 53 -5.20 -13.47 -6.40
CA ARG A 53 -6.13 -14.39 -7.07
C ARG A 53 -5.68 -14.79 -8.49
N GLY A 54 -4.57 -14.23 -8.99
CA GLY A 54 -4.08 -14.45 -10.35
C GLY A 54 -4.83 -13.66 -11.42
N TYR A 55 -5.66 -12.68 -11.04
CA TYR A 55 -6.32 -11.79 -11.98
C TYR A 55 -5.42 -10.60 -12.33
N ASN A 56 -5.54 -10.13 -13.56
CA ASN A 56 -4.87 -8.92 -13.99
C ASN A 56 -5.66 -7.70 -13.48
N ALA A 57 -5.01 -6.90 -12.63
CA ALA A 57 -5.60 -5.72 -12.00
C ALA A 57 -5.88 -4.55 -12.97
N ASN A 58 -5.57 -4.69 -14.27
CA ASN A 58 -5.90 -3.67 -15.28
C ASN A 58 -7.31 -3.83 -15.88
N TYR A 59 -8.08 -4.85 -15.45
CA TYR A 59 -9.41 -5.14 -16.00
C TYR A 59 -10.53 -4.93 -14.99
N TYR A 60 -11.68 -4.44 -15.48
CA TYR A 60 -12.89 -4.33 -14.66
C TYR A 60 -13.42 -5.72 -14.25
N TYR A 61 -13.37 -6.00 -12.95
CA TYR A 61 -13.95 -7.20 -12.37
C TYR A 61 -15.28 -6.89 -11.66
N ARG A 62 -16.27 -7.77 -11.83
CA ARG A 62 -17.51 -7.70 -11.07
C ARG A 62 -17.29 -8.28 -9.68
N TRP A 63 -17.25 -7.41 -8.68
CA TRP A 63 -16.99 -7.75 -7.30
C TRP A 63 -18.15 -8.57 -6.70
N GLY A 64 -17.85 -9.79 -6.26
CA GLY A 64 -18.76 -10.57 -5.43
C GLY A 64 -18.75 -10.09 -3.98
N VAL A 65 -19.78 -10.48 -3.21
CA VAL A 65 -19.85 -10.17 -1.77
C VAL A 65 -18.64 -10.74 -1.02
N MET A 66 -18.20 -11.94 -1.39
CA MET A 66 -17.03 -12.58 -0.79
C MET A 66 -15.72 -11.85 -1.10
N ASP A 67 -15.59 -11.25 -2.29
CA ASP A 67 -14.40 -10.50 -2.70
C ASP A 67 -14.28 -9.21 -1.87
N ASN A 68 -15.41 -8.53 -1.65
CA ASN A 68 -15.46 -7.33 -0.81
C ASN A 68 -15.07 -7.64 0.64
N ILE A 69 -15.56 -8.74 1.21
CA ILE A 69 -15.18 -9.18 2.55
C ILE A 69 -13.67 -9.45 2.62
N ALA A 70 -13.10 -10.11 1.61
CA ALA A 70 -11.68 -10.40 1.55
C ALA A 70 -10.82 -9.12 1.48
N VAL A 71 -11.23 -8.14 0.68
CA VAL A 71 -10.53 -6.84 0.62
C VAL A 71 -10.60 -6.11 1.96
N VAL A 72 -11.76 -6.09 2.62
CA VAL A 72 -11.89 -5.48 3.95
C VAL A 72 -10.97 -6.18 4.97
N LEU A 73 -10.88 -7.51 4.93
CA LEU A 73 -9.94 -8.25 5.78
C LEU A 73 -8.48 -7.88 5.49
N LEU A 74 -8.11 -7.62 4.23
CA LEU A 74 -6.77 -7.14 3.89
C LEU A 74 -6.50 -5.73 4.43
N TYR A 75 -7.49 -4.82 4.42
CA TYR A 75 -7.36 -3.52 5.08
C TYR A 75 -7.18 -3.66 6.59
N ILE A 76 -7.92 -4.56 7.25
CA ILE A 76 -7.73 -4.82 8.69
C ILE A 76 -6.33 -5.39 8.96
N LEU A 77 -5.89 -6.33 8.15
CA LEU A 77 -4.56 -6.95 8.29
C LEU A 77 -3.44 -5.92 8.13
N THR A 78 -3.50 -5.07 7.11
CA THR A 78 -2.50 -4.00 6.89
C THR A 78 -2.48 -2.99 8.03
N LEU A 79 -3.63 -2.67 8.61
CA LEU A 79 -3.73 -1.85 9.81
C LEU A 79 -3.04 -2.54 11.01
N LEU A 80 -3.35 -3.80 11.27
CA LEU A 80 -2.73 -4.56 12.36
C LEU A 80 -1.20 -4.60 12.23
N ILE A 81 -0.69 -4.81 11.01
CA ILE A 81 0.75 -4.79 10.71
C ILE A 81 1.36 -3.42 11.04
N SER A 82 0.70 -2.32 10.65
CA SER A 82 1.21 -0.98 10.97
C SER A 82 1.19 -0.66 12.46
N VAL A 83 0.16 -1.07 13.19
CA VAL A 83 0.07 -0.88 14.65
C VAL A 83 1.15 -1.71 15.35
N TYR A 84 1.36 -2.94 14.89
CA TYR A 84 2.40 -3.82 15.43
C TYR A 84 3.81 -3.26 15.20
N ALA A 85 4.08 -2.69 14.01
CA ALA A 85 5.34 -2.01 13.72
C ALA A 85 5.58 -0.81 14.66
N ALA A 86 4.56 0.00 14.90
CA ALA A 86 4.63 1.13 15.82
C ALA A 86 4.88 0.68 17.27
N TYR A 87 4.22 -0.39 17.71
CA TYR A 87 4.39 -0.98 19.03
C TYR A 87 5.82 -1.49 19.25
N LEU A 88 6.37 -2.22 18.28
CA LEU A 88 7.76 -2.69 18.31
C LEU A 88 8.74 -1.51 18.38
N SER A 89 8.52 -0.49 17.55
CA SER A 89 9.34 0.72 17.55
C SER A 89 9.34 1.44 18.89
N PHE A 90 8.18 1.53 19.55
CA PHE A 90 8.05 2.19 20.84
C PHE A 90 8.72 1.38 21.96
N SER A 91 8.50 0.06 21.95
CA SER A 91 9.05 -0.86 22.94
C SER A 91 10.57 -1.00 22.83
N CYS A 92 11.15 -0.73 21.66
CA CYS A 92 12.58 -0.81 21.45
C CYS A 92 13.35 0.27 22.21
N THR A 93 14.06 -0.14 23.27
CA THR A 93 15.10 0.69 23.90
C THR A 93 16.40 0.40 23.18
N TRP A 94 16.86 1.31 22.32
CA TRP A 94 18.12 1.22 21.59
C TRP A 94 19.34 1.25 22.55
N LYS A 95 19.53 0.23 23.41
CA LYS A 95 20.52 0.15 24.50
C LYS A 95 20.68 1.44 25.32
N GLY A 96 19.58 2.17 25.56
CA GLY A 96 19.58 3.42 26.32
C GLY A 96 20.04 4.67 25.56
N LEU A 97 20.22 4.61 24.24
CA LEU A 97 20.70 5.73 23.41
C LEU A 97 19.61 6.80 23.20
N PHE A 98 18.33 6.41 23.23
CA PHE A 98 17.19 7.31 23.09
C PHE A 98 16.11 7.02 24.15
N ASP A 99 16.29 7.58 25.36
CA ASP A 99 15.36 7.37 26.47
C ASP A 99 14.27 8.46 26.58
N ASN A 100 14.26 9.42 25.67
CA ASN A 100 13.25 10.48 25.63
C ASN A 100 11.94 9.97 25.03
N ILE A 101 10.85 10.06 25.81
CA ILE A 101 9.49 9.62 25.40
C ILE A 101 9.02 10.27 24.10
N ILE A 102 9.34 11.55 23.88
CA ILE A 102 8.95 12.32 22.68
C ILE A 102 9.58 11.71 21.42
N ILE A 103 10.86 11.34 21.50
CA ILE A 103 11.60 10.76 20.37
C ILE A 103 11.05 9.36 20.05
N ARG A 104 10.75 8.57 21.09
CA ARG A 104 10.15 7.22 20.93
C ARG A 104 8.77 7.28 20.28
N LEU A 105 7.96 8.28 20.64
CA LEU A 105 6.64 8.52 20.01
C LEU A 105 6.79 8.91 18.54
N LEU A 106 7.71 9.82 18.22
CA LEU A 106 7.94 10.27 16.85
C LEU A 106 8.47 9.12 15.97
N PHE A 107 9.35 8.29 16.51
CA PHE A 107 9.84 7.09 15.81
C PHE A 107 8.74 6.06 15.60
N ALA A 108 7.87 5.84 16.60
CA ALA A 108 6.71 4.96 16.46
C ALA A 108 5.72 5.45 15.39
N PHE A 109 5.55 6.77 15.24
CA PHE A 109 4.74 7.36 14.18
C PHE A 109 5.34 7.11 12.78
N VAL A 110 6.67 7.26 12.65
CA VAL A 110 7.38 6.92 11.40
C VAL A 110 7.26 5.42 11.11
N ALA A 111 7.43 4.56 12.11
CA ALA A 111 7.25 3.12 11.97
C ALA A 111 5.83 2.73 11.52
N PHE A 112 4.81 3.40 12.05
CA PHE A 112 3.41 3.23 11.62
C PHE A 112 3.21 3.61 10.14
N LEU A 113 3.80 4.72 9.70
CA LEU A 113 3.74 5.18 8.31
C LEU A 113 4.38 4.18 7.34
N PHE A 114 5.57 3.68 7.69
CA PHE A 114 6.32 2.72 6.89
C PHE A 114 5.84 1.27 7.01
N GLY A 115 5.08 0.92 8.06
CA GLY A 115 4.42 -0.36 8.28
C GLY A 115 5.33 -1.58 7.99
N PRO A 116 5.11 -2.30 6.88
CA PRO A 116 5.88 -3.50 6.55
C PRO A 116 7.37 -3.25 6.32
N PHE A 117 7.77 -2.10 5.77
CA PHE A 117 9.18 -1.78 5.56
C PHE A 117 9.93 -1.62 6.88
N TYR A 118 9.27 -1.06 7.89
CA TYR A 118 9.84 -0.95 9.23
C TYR A 118 10.05 -2.33 9.86
N LEU A 119 9.13 -3.27 9.67
CA LEU A 119 9.27 -4.63 10.20
C LEU A 119 10.46 -5.37 9.58
N LEU A 120 10.69 -5.21 8.27
CA LEU A 120 11.88 -5.75 7.62
C LEU A 120 13.16 -5.15 8.22
N TRP A 121 13.22 -3.83 8.31
CA TRP A 121 14.35 -3.15 8.94
C TRP A 121 14.58 -3.60 10.39
N PHE A 122 13.51 -3.66 11.19
CA PHE A 122 13.54 -4.12 12.58
C PHE A 122 14.04 -5.57 12.68
N PHE A 123 13.62 -6.45 11.76
CA PHE A 123 14.12 -7.82 11.69
C PHE A 123 15.64 -7.83 11.48
N PHE A 124 16.17 -7.07 10.52
CA PHE A 124 17.62 -7.02 10.30
C PHE A 124 18.36 -6.46 11.52
N VAL A 125 17.92 -5.33 12.08
CA VAL A 125 18.59 -4.66 13.20
C VAL A 125 18.53 -5.50 14.49
N ASN A 126 17.41 -6.14 14.78
CA ASN A 126 17.23 -6.93 15.98
C ASN A 126 17.86 -8.32 15.86
N TYR A 127 17.63 -9.03 14.75
CA TYR A 127 18.13 -10.40 14.55
C TYR A 127 19.66 -10.45 14.34
N LEU A 128 20.23 -9.50 13.59
CA LEU A 128 21.68 -9.47 13.34
C LEU A 128 22.45 -8.65 14.39
N GLY A 129 21.86 -7.56 14.89
CA GLY A 129 22.58 -6.59 15.71
C GLY A 129 22.29 -6.66 17.21
N LYS A 130 21.17 -7.26 17.65
CA LYS A 130 20.67 -7.16 19.04
C LYS A 130 20.79 -5.74 19.59
N LEU A 131 20.39 -4.78 18.75
CA LEU A 131 20.43 -3.33 19.04
C LEU A 131 19.15 -2.88 19.74
N CYS A 132 18.10 -3.68 19.55
CA CYS A 132 17.01 -3.91 20.46
C CYS A 132 17.36 -5.17 21.29
#